data_AF-A0A3D1TBB5-F1
#
_entry.id   AF-A0A3D1TBB5-F1
#
_cell.length_a   1.000
_cell.length_b   1.000
_cell.length_c   1.000
_cell.angle_alpha   90.00
_cell.angle_beta   90.00
_cell.angle_gamma   90.00
#
_symmetry.space_group_name_H-M   'P 1'
#
loop_
_entity.id
_entity.type
_entity.pdbx_description
1 polymer ?
#
loop_
_entity_poly.entity_id
_entity_poly.type
_entity_poly.pdbx_seq_one_letter_code
_entity_poly.pdbx_strand_id
1 'polypeptide(L)' 'MTPDPTPKTEFEKQVESGSQGFFSEFWDFFCNNKKWWLTPIVLVLLLFGILVILASTGAAPFIYTLF' A
#
# COMPACT_ATOMS: atom_id res chain seq x y z
N MET A 1 36.74 -26.43 26.71
CA MET A 1 36.76 -26.44 25.23
C MET A 1 35.39 -26.00 24.77
N THR A 2 35.20 -24.69 24.62
CA THR A 2 33.98 -24.11 24.05
C THR A 2 34.08 -24.25 22.53
N PRO A 3 33.09 -24.81 21.82
CA PRO A 3 33.11 -24.85 20.36
C PRO A 3 33.10 -23.41 19.83
N ASP A 4 34.10 -23.12 19.00
CA ASP A 4 34.24 -21.88 18.23
C ASP A 4 32.97 -21.63 17.41
N PRO A 5 32.40 -20.41 17.36
CA PRO A 5 31.25 -20.13 16.52
C PRO A 5 31.67 -20.25 15.05
N THR A 6 31.37 -21.41 14.46
CA THR A 6 31.59 -21.65 13.04
C THR A 6 30.83 -20.61 12.22
N PRO A 7 31.46 -19.99 11.20
CA PRO A 7 30.88 -18.88 10.44
C PRO A 7 29.52 -19.23 9.78
N LYS A 8 29.24 -20.51 9.58
CA LYS A 8 28.01 -21.00 8.93
C LYS A 8 26.73 -20.62 9.70
N THR A 9 26.76 -20.58 11.04
CA THR A 9 25.57 -20.28 11.87
C THR A 9 25.15 -18.80 11.81
N GLU A 10 26.09 -17.87 11.58
CA GLU A 10 25.78 -16.46 11.37
C GLU A 10 25.22 -16.19 9.97
N PHE A 11 25.71 -16.89 8.94
CA PHE A 11 25.20 -16.78 7.58
C PHE A 11 23.77 -17.34 7.42
N GLU A 12 23.45 -18.45 8.09
CA GLU A 12 22.09 -19.02 8.07
C GLU A 12 21.05 -18.08 8.71
N LYS A 13 21.47 -17.31 9.73
CA LYS A 13 20.60 -16.37 10.45
C LYS A 13 20.25 -15.11 9.64
N GLN A 14 21.04 -14.76 8.62
CA GLN A 14 20.79 -13.60 7.74
C GLN A 14 19.77 -13.89 6.64
N VAL A 15 19.50 -15.16 6.34
CA VAL A 15 18.45 -15.57 5.39
C VAL A 15 17.10 -15.76 6.11
N GLU A 16 17.13 -16.02 7.42
CA GLU A 16 15.95 -16.14 8.28
C GLU A 16 15.36 -14.79 8.71
N SER A 17 16.10 -13.68 8.54
CA SER A 17 15.54 -12.33 8.54
C SER A 17 14.62 -12.18 7.33
N GLY A 18 13.37 -12.60 7.54
CA GLY A 18 12.34 -12.75 6.54
C GLY A 18 12.39 -11.64 5.50
N SER A 19 12.60 -12.06 4.25
CA SER A 19 12.27 -11.28 3.06
C SER A 19 10.99 -10.52 3.37
N GLN A 20 11.07 -9.22 3.64
CA GLN A 20 9.91 -8.37 3.65
C GLN A 20 9.25 -8.64 2.30
N GLY A 21 8.08 -9.29 2.29
CA GLY A 21 7.54 -9.83 1.05
C GLY A 21 7.45 -8.71 0.02
N PHE A 22 7.54 -9.04 -1.27
CA PHE A 22 7.50 -8.06 -2.37
C PHE A 22 6.42 -6.98 -2.18
N PHE A 23 5.24 -7.37 -1.67
CA PHE A 23 4.14 -6.47 -1.33
C PHE A 23 4.41 -5.55 -0.13
N SER A 24 5.12 -6.01 0.90
CA SER A 24 5.55 -5.21 2.04
C SER A 24 6.56 -4.15 1.61
N GLU A 25 7.56 -4.52 0.79
CA GLU A 25 8.52 -3.55 0.23
C GLU A 25 7.83 -2.55 -0.70
N PHE A 26 6.84 -2.99 -1.50
CA PHE A 26 6.04 -2.11 -2.35
C PHE A 26 5.21 -1.11 -1.52
N TRP A 27 4.59 -1.60 -0.44
CA TRP A 27 3.79 -0.79 0.47
C TRP A 27 4.66 0.18 1.28
N ASP A 28 5.84 -0.25 1.72
CA ASP A 28 6.82 0.60 2.37
C ASP A 28 7.34 1.66 1.39
N PHE A 29 7.59 1.33 0.13
CA PHE A 29 7.92 2.33 -0.90
C PHE A 29 6.81 3.36 -1.04
N PHE A 30 5.55 2.94 -1.11
CA PHE A 30 4.40 3.84 -1.19
C PHE A 30 4.25 4.72 0.06
N CYS A 31 4.50 4.15 1.24
CA CYS A 31 4.41 4.86 2.51
C CYS A 31 5.59 5.82 2.74
N ASN A 32 6.79 5.45 2.30
CA ASN A 32 8.03 6.22 2.46
C ASN A 32 8.13 7.35 1.42
N ASN A 33 7.50 7.18 0.25
CA ASN A 33 7.34 8.24 -0.74
C ASN A 33 6.14 9.14 -0.39
N LYS A 34 6.38 10.05 0.56
CA LYS A 34 5.54 11.23 0.90
C LYS A 34 4.04 10.99 0.68
N LYS A 35 3.41 10.23 1.60
CA LYS A 35 1.95 10.04 1.69
C LYS A 35 1.16 11.30 1.31
N TRP A 36 1.64 12.49 1.70
CA TRP A 36 1.07 13.79 1.36
C TRP A 36 0.82 14.09 -0.14
N TRP A 37 1.60 13.55 -1.07
CA TRP A 37 1.39 13.82 -2.51
C TRP A 37 0.50 12.79 -3.19
N LEU A 38 0.55 11.54 -2.73
CA LEU A 38 -0.24 10.45 -3.28
C LEU A 38 -1.66 10.39 -2.67
N THR A 39 -1.79 10.67 -1.37
CA THR A 39 -3.07 10.75 -0.68
C THR A 39 -4.10 11.62 -1.42
N PRO A 40 -3.82 12.86 -1.86
CA PRO A 40 -4.81 13.66 -2.58
C PRO A 40 -5.24 13.02 -3.90
N ILE A 41 -4.34 12.38 -4.64
CA ILE A 41 -4.66 11.70 -5.91
C ILE A 41 -5.60 10.52 -5.66
N VAL A 42 -5.26 9.66 -4.71
CA VAL A 42 -6.08 8.50 -4.34
C VAL A 42 -7.45 8.94 -3.82
N LEU A 43 -7.50 10.01 -3.04
CA LEU A 43 -8.74 10.56 -2.49
C LEU A 43 -9.68 11.06 -3.58
N VAL A 44 -9.15 11.80 -4.57
CA VAL A 44 -9.96 12.25 -5.72
C VAL A 44 -10.44 11.07 -6.55
N LEU A 45 -9.59 10.07 -6.82
CA LEU A 45 -9.99 8.85 -7.53
C LEU A 45 -11.12 8.11 -6.80
N LEU A 46 -11.01 7.98 -5.47
CA LEU A 46 -12.02 7.32 -4.66
C LEU A 46 -13.35 8.08 -4.68
N LEU A 47 -13.29 9.41 -4.54
CA LEU A 47 -14.46 10.28 -4.63
C LEU A 47 -15.14 10.16 -6.00
N PHE A 48 -14.35 10.12 -7.07
CA PHE A 48 -14.86 9.93 -8.43
C PHE A 48 -15.50 8.55 -8.62
N GLY A 49 -14.88 7.49 -8.08
CA GLY A 49 -15.46 6.14 -8.08
C GLY A 49 -16.81 6.08 -7.37
N ILE A 50 -16.92 6.73 -6.21
CA ILE A 50 -18.19 6.85 -5.46
C ILE A 50 -19.23 7.59 -6.29
N LEU A 51 -18.87 8.72 -6.91
CA LEU A 51 -19.75 9.47 -7.79
C LEU A 51 -20.26 8.63 -8.97
N VAL A 52 -19.40 7.83 -9.59
CA VAL A 52 -19.79 6.93 -10.69
C VAL A 52 -20.76 5.85 -10.21
N ILE A 53 -20.50 5.25 -9.05
CA ILE A 53 -21.40 4.25 -8.46
C ILE A 53 -22.76 4.88 -8.16
N LEU A 54 -22.81 6.04 -7.53
CA LEU A 54 -24.05 6.77 -7.25
C LEU A 54 -24.79 7.15 -8.53
N ALA A 55 -24.06 7.65 -9.55
CA ALA A 55 -24.63 7.96 -10.85
C ALA A 55 -25.27 6.72 -11.51
N SER A 56 -24.67 5.54 -11.33
CA SER A 56 -25.21 4.27 -11.84
C SER A 56 -26.43 3.75 -11.04
N THR A 57 -26.62 4.16 -9.79
CA THR A 57 -27.71 3.67 -8.91
C THR A 57 -29.04 4.44 -9.06
N GLY A 58 -29.24 5.15 -10.16
CA GLY A 58 -30.45 5.98 -10.34
C GLY A 58 -30.43 7.28 -9.52
N ALA A 59 -29.28 7.66 -8.93
CA ALA A 59 -29.09 8.99 -8.35
C ALA A 59 -28.78 10.07 -9.42
N ALA A 60 -28.66 9.66 -10.70
CA ALA A 60 -28.53 10.55 -11.85
C ALA A 60 -29.49 11.76 -11.84
N PRO A 61 -30.79 11.66 -11.48
CA PRO A 61 -31.69 12.81 -11.47
C PRO A 61 -31.33 13.90 -10.46
N PHE A 62 -30.70 13.55 -9.34
CA PHE A 62 -30.37 14.51 -8.26
C PHE A 62 -29.07 15.27 -8.52
N ILE A 63 -28.16 14.69 -9.33
CA ILE A 63 -26.94 15.37 -9.77
C ILE A 63 -27.30 16.49 -10.75
N TYR A 64 -28.27 16.27 -11.64
CA TYR A 64 -28.73 17.31 -12.57
C TYR A 64 -29.51 18.44 -11.90
N THR A 65 -30.13 18.23 -10.72
CA THR A 65 -30.84 19.33 -10.02
C THR A 65 -29.92 20.36 -9.35
N LEU A 66 -28.63 20.06 -9.21
CA LEU A 66 -27.63 20.98 -8.66
C LEU A 66 -27.00 21.89 -9.72
N PHE A 67 -27.36 21.72 -11.01
CA PHE A 67 -26.89 22.51 -12.14
C PHE A 67 -28.04 23.14 -12.92
#